data_AF-U5LEK0-F1
#
_entry.id   AF-U5LEK0-F1
#
_cell.length_a   1.000
_cell.length_b   1.000
_cell.length_c   1.000
_cell.angle_alpha   90.00
_cell.angle_beta   90.00
_cell.angle_gamma   90.00
#
_symmetry.space_group_name_H-M   'P 1'
#
loop_
_entity.id
_entity.type
_entity.pdbx_description
1 polymer ?
#
loop_
_entity_poly.entity_id
_entity_poly.type
_entity_poly.pdbx_seq_one_letter_code
_entity_poly.pdbx_strand_id
1 'polypeptide(L)' 'MDILKWGYMRRGQRKAVFDKYPNTTVIFRRVRGYFLVYSIGWNEKDGVVDRSDIEQMEILLNNELGLLGNYKERGGRI' A
#
# COMPACT_ATOMS: atom_id res chain seq x y z
N MET A 1 6.80 -4.86 -9.00
CA MET A 1 6.64 -3.56 -8.33
C MET A 1 7.20 -3.71 -6.94
N ASP A 2 7.98 -2.73 -6.49
CA ASP A 2 8.68 -2.77 -5.20
C ASP A 2 8.51 -1.46 -4.45
N ILE A 3 8.68 -1.50 -3.12
CA ILE A 3 8.62 -0.31 -2.27
C ILE A 3 9.98 0.38 -2.34
N LEU A 4 10.02 1.61 -2.87
CA LEU A 4 11.24 2.42 -2.83
C LEU A 4 11.46 3.01 -1.43
N LYS A 5 10.38 3.48 -0.82
CA LYS A 5 10.42 4.10 0.50
C LYS A 5 9.05 4.06 1.14
N TRP A 6 9.02 3.79 2.43
CA TRP A 6 7.84 4.06 3.25
C TRP A 6 8.20 4.81 4.52
N GLY A 7 7.20 5.43 5.13
CA GLY A 7 7.37 6.17 6.37
C GLY A 7 6.06 6.39 7.11
N TYR A 8 6.19 6.92 8.31
CA TYR A 8 5.07 7.33 9.13
C TYR A 8 4.53 8.68 8.65
N MET A 9 3.21 8.85 8.68
CA MET A 9 2.57 10.13 8.32
C MET A 9 1.81 10.73 9.50
N ARG A 10 0.76 10.04 9.97
CA ARG A 10 -0.08 10.43 11.12
C ARG A 10 -0.50 9.18 11.89
N ARG A 11 -1.19 9.34 13.03
CA ARG A 11 -1.60 8.22 13.90
C ARG A 11 -2.33 7.12 13.10
N GLY A 12 -1.69 5.96 12.97
CA GLY A 12 -2.23 4.80 12.24
C GLY A 12 -2.16 4.89 10.70
N GLN A 13 -1.47 5.88 10.14
CA GLN A 13 -1.28 6.06 8.71
C GLN A 13 0.19 5.96 8.31
N ARG A 14 0.46 5.25 7.21
CA ARG A 14 1.77 5.16 6.58
C ARG A 14 1.71 5.69 5.17
N LYS A 15 2.79 6.27 4.70
CA LYS A 15 2.95 6.66 3.30
C LYS A 15 4.02 5.78 2.67
N ALA A 16 3.82 5.33 1.44
CA ALA A 16 4.82 4.61 0.67
C ALA A 16 4.90 5.16 -0.76
N VAL A 17 6.08 5.04 -1.33
CA VAL A 17 6.41 5.35 -2.72
C VAL A 17 6.94 4.08 -3.35
N PHE A 18 6.54 3.81 -4.58
CA PHE A 18 6.84 2.57 -5.28
C PHE A 18 7.59 2.85 -6.57
N ASP A 19 8.39 1.88 -7.01
CA ASP A 19 9.24 2.02 -8.19
C ASP A 19 8.45 2.28 -9.48
N LYS A 20 7.27 1.64 -9.59
CA LYS A 20 6.36 1.84 -10.72
C LYS A 20 5.75 3.24 -10.77
N TYR A 21 5.62 3.90 -9.60
CA TYR A 21 4.97 5.20 -9.46
C TYR A 21 5.80 6.13 -8.55
N PRO A 22 6.99 6.57 -9.02
CA PRO A 22 7.95 7.29 -8.19
C PRO A 22 7.48 8.70 -7.80
N ASN A 23 6.55 9.30 -8.55
CA ASN A 23 6.01 10.65 -8.26
C ASN A 23 4.71 10.60 -7.46
N THR A 24 4.10 9.41 -7.33
CA THR A 24 2.84 9.18 -6.65
C THR A 24 3.09 8.67 -5.24
N THR A 25 2.51 9.36 -4.26
CA THR A 25 2.59 8.90 -2.87
C THR A 25 1.31 8.17 -2.49
N VAL A 26 1.46 6.91 -2.05
CA VAL A 26 0.33 6.08 -1.62
C VAL A 26 0.22 6.16 -0.11
N ILE A 27 -0.97 6.52 0.38
CA ILE A 27 -1.27 6.62 1.81
C ILE A 27 -2.06 5.39 2.22
N PHE A 28 -1.56 4.71 3.24
CA PHE A 28 -2.14 3.53 3.84
C PHE A 28 -2.70 3.84 5.21
N ARG A 29 -3.83 3.22 5.54
CA ARG A 29 -4.44 3.27 6.85
C ARG A 29 -4.46 1.89 7.47
N ARG A 30 -4.16 1.81 8.77
CA ARG A 30 -4.28 0.56 9.52
C ARG A 30 -5.74 0.21 9.77
N VAL A 31 -6.14 -1.01 9.44
CA VAL A 31 -7.46 -1.59 9.67
C VAL A 31 -7.30 -2.95 10.32
N ARG A 32 -7.83 -3.13 11.54
CA ARG A 32 -7.92 -4.43 12.25
C ARG A 32 -6.63 -5.28 12.29
N GLY A 33 -5.45 -4.66 12.16
CA GLY A 33 -4.16 -5.36 12.23
C GLY A 33 -3.31 -5.25 10.98
N TYR A 34 -3.86 -4.97 9.80
CA TYR A 34 -3.14 -4.81 8.54
C TYR A 34 -3.28 -3.37 7.99
N PHE A 35 -2.59 -3.04 6.91
CA PHE A 35 -2.67 -1.75 6.23
C PHE A 35 -3.41 -1.87 4.89
N LEU A 36 -4.28 -0.93 4.61
CA LEU A 36 -5.00 -0.81 3.33
C LEU A 36 -4.69 0.51 2.66
N VAL A 37 -4.75 0.55 1.33
CA VAL A 37 -4.67 1.82 0.60
C VAL A 37 -5.89 2.66 0.96
N TYR A 38 -5.63 3.84 1.49
CA TYR A 38 -6.65 4.80 1.92
C TYR A 38 -6.81 5.92 0.89
N SER A 39 -5.70 6.44 0.39
CA SER A 39 -5.69 7.51 -0.59
C SER A 39 -4.41 7.44 -1.42
N ILE A 40 -4.52 7.75 -2.70
CA ILE A 40 -3.39 7.77 -3.63
C ILE A 40 -3.24 9.22 -4.06
N GLY A 41 -2.11 9.84 -3.70
CA GLY A 41 -1.70 11.16 -4.19
C GLY A 41 -1.21 11.03 -5.63
N TRP A 42 -2.13 10.69 -6.52
CA TRP A 42 -1.88 10.41 -7.93
C TRP A 42 -1.24 11.61 -8.63
N ASN A 43 -0.27 11.33 -9.49
CA ASN A 43 0.39 12.30 -10.34
C ASN A 43 0.15 11.94 -11.82
N GLU A 44 -0.24 12.91 -12.64
CA GLU A 44 -0.52 12.69 -14.07
C GLU A 44 0.66 12.05 -14.83
N LYS A 45 1.90 12.27 -14.37
CA LYS A 45 3.12 11.69 -14.97
C LYS A 45 3.24 10.18 -14.81
N ASP A 46 2.59 9.60 -13.81
CA ASP A 46 2.71 8.20 -13.42
C ASP A 46 1.65 7.31 -14.09
N GLY A 47 0.66 7.89 -14.77
CA GLY A 47 -0.44 7.15 -15.39
C GLY A 47 -1.46 6.64 -14.38
N VAL A 48 -2.55 6.04 -14.86
CA VAL A 48 -3.67 5.59 -14.01
C VAL A 48 -3.25 4.36 -13.20
N VAL A 49 -3.44 4.40 -11.88
CA VAL A 49 -3.19 3.25 -11.00
C VAL A 49 -4.33 2.23 -11.15
N ASP A 50 -3.99 1.02 -11.60
CA ASP A 50 -4.96 -0.06 -11.74
C ASP A 50 -5.29 -0.72 -10.39
N ARG A 51 -6.45 -1.39 -10.31
CA ARG A 51 -6.85 -2.14 -9.12
C ARG A 51 -5.85 -3.25 -8.76
N SER A 52 -5.26 -3.93 -9.73
CA SER A 52 -4.24 -4.95 -9.49
C SER A 52 -2.97 -4.35 -8.88
N ASP A 53 -2.60 -3.12 -9.27
CA ASP A 53 -1.49 -2.42 -8.63
C ASP A 53 -1.80 -2.05 -7.19
N ILE A 54 -3.03 -1.60 -6.89
CA ILE A 54 -3.47 -1.30 -5.52
C ILE A 54 -3.34 -2.53 -4.63
N GLU A 55 -3.84 -3.68 -5.09
CA GLU A 55 -3.73 -4.94 -4.34
C GLU A 55 -2.27 -5.34 -4.11
N GLN A 56 -1.42 -5.21 -5.14
CA GLN A 56 0.01 -5.49 -5.02
C GLN A 56 0.71 -4.54 -4.04
N MET A 57 0.38 -3.25 -4.05
CA MET A 57 0.90 -2.26 -3.09
C MET A 57 0.54 -2.61 -1.64
N GLU A 58 -0.69 -3.06 -1.40
CA GLU A 58 -1.12 -3.51 -0.08
C GLU A 58 -0.35 -4.76 0.36
N ILE A 59 -0.20 -5.75 -0.51
CA ILE A 59 0.56 -6.98 -0.23
C ILE A 59 2.01 -6.64 0.14
N LEU A 60 2.69 -5.80 -0.65
CA LEU A 60 4.08 -5.42 -0.42
C LEU A 60 4.27 -4.77 0.95
N LEU A 61 3.43 -3.77 1.28
CA LEU A 61 3.55 -3.07 2.56
C LEU A 61 3.25 -3.98 3.75
N ASN A 62 2.21 -4.81 3.64
CA ASN A 62 1.87 -5.75 4.70
C ASN A 62 2.94 -6.84 4.84
N ASN A 63 3.55 -7.29 3.76
CA ASN A 63 4.67 -8.23 3.81
C ASN A 63 5.88 -7.63 4.55
N GLU A 64 6.25 -6.40 4.20
CA GLU A 64 7.40 -5.70 4.82
C GLU A 64 7.18 -5.43 6.32
N LEU A 65 5.93 -5.25 6.74
CA LEU A 65 5.57 -5.04 8.15
C LEU A 65 5.27 -6.34 8.91
N GLY A 66 5.33 -7.51 8.26
CA GLY A 66 4.99 -8.80 8.87
C GLY A 66 3.49 -8.98 9.16
N LEU A 67 2.62 -8.24 8.47
CA LEU A 67 1.16 -8.23 8.63
C LEU A 67 0.42 -8.94 7.48
N LEU A 68 1.16 -9.55 6.55
CA LEU A 68 0.60 -10.22 5.38
C LEU A 68 -0.36 -11.35 5.77
N GLY A 69 -0.10 -12.05 6.88
CA GLY A 69 -1.00 -13.09 7.40
C GLY A 69 -2.41 -12.53 7.66
N ASN A 70 -2.49 -11.45 8.43
CA ASN A 70 -3.76 -10.78 8.73
C ASN A 70 -4.46 -10.21 7.49
N TYR A 71 -3.68 -9.74 6.50
CA TYR A 71 -4.23 -9.27 5.22
C TYR A 71 -4.85 -10.44 4.43
N LYS A 72 -4.17 -11.60 4.37
CA LYS A 72 -4.69 -12.80 3.67
C LYS A 72 -5.93 -13.36 4.35
N GLU A 73 -6.03 -13.30 5.68
CA GLU A 73 -7.24 -13.71 6.41
C GLU A 73 -8.48 -12.88 6.03
N ARG A 74 -8.32 -11.61 5.62
CA ARG A 74 -9.42 -10.80 5.08
C ARG A 74 -10.01 -11.41 3.81
N GLY A 75 -9.18 -12.02 2.97
CA GLY A 75 -9.56 -12.63 1.70
C GLY A 75 -10.18 -14.02 1.83
N GLY A 76 -10.05 -14.67 2.99
CA GLY A 76 -10.89 -15.79 3.40
C GLY A 76 -11.16 -16.88 2.35
N ARG A 77 -10.16 -17.29 1.56
CA ARG A 77 -10.04 -18.61 0.90
C ARG A 77 -8.78 -18.64 0.04
N ILE A 78 -7.81 -19.45 0.46
CA ILE A 78 -6.95 -20.18 -0.48
C ILE A 78 -7.68 -21.49 -0.76
#